data_AF-A0A1H4IWK7-F1
#
_entry.id   AF-A0A1H4IWK7-F1
#
_cell.length_a   1.000
_cell.length_b   1.000
_cell.length_c   1.000
_cell.angle_alpha   90.00
_cell.angle_beta   90.00
_cell.angle_gamma   90.00
#
_symmetry.space_group_name_H-M   'P 1'
#
loop_
_entity.id
_entity.type
_entity.pdbx_description
1 polymer ?
#
loop_
_entity_poly.entity_id
_entity_poly.type
_entity_poly.pdbx_seq_one_letter_code
_entity_poly.pdbx_strand_id
1 'polypeptide(L)'
;MLNLVRLFRVVLAMSVLMASARAQQHIASAVQAAEHARAEMVAEDRQKKMLADADQLVAMAQQLKSAVDQTKKDELSVQVIKQADQIEKLAKSVKDRMRQ
;
A
#
# COMPACT_ATOMS: atom_id res chain seq x y z
N MET A 1 39.51 -22.38 -46.58
CA MET A 1 38.20 -21.71 -46.70
C MET A 1 37.13 -22.25 -45.76
N LEU A 2 36.98 -23.58 -45.61
CA LEU A 2 35.87 -24.18 -44.85
C LEU A 2 35.87 -23.90 -43.33
N ASN A 3 37.05 -23.77 -42.69
CA ASN A 3 37.16 -23.49 -41.25
C ASN A 3 36.88 -22.02 -40.89
N LEU A 4 37.19 -21.09 -41.78
CA LEU A 4 36.95 -19.65 -41.55
C LEU A 4 35.46 -19.31 -41.59
N VAL A 5 34.72 -19.92 -42.51
CA VAL A 5 33.25 -19.75 -42.63
C VAL A 5 32.51 -20.36 -41.43
N ARG A 6 33.01 -21.48 -40.89
CA ARG A 6 32.46 -22.09 -39.66
C ARG A 6 32.68 -21.20 -38.44
N LEU A 7 33.88 -20.65 -38.28
CA LEU A 7 34.19 -19.72 -37.19
C LEU A 7 33.31 -18.47 -37.24
N PHE A 8 33.13 -17.89 -38.43
CA PHE A 8 32.29 -16.70 -38.62
C PHE A 8 30.82 -16.95 -38.27
N ARG A 9 30.27 -18.13 -38.63
CA ARG A 9 28.90 -18.52 -38.26
C ARG A 9 28.72 -18.68 -36.75
N VAL A 10 29.71 -19.25 -36.06
CA VAL A 10 29.66 -19.41 -34.59
C VAL A 10 29.70 -18.05 -33.89
N VAL A 11 30.57 -17.14 -34.33
CA VAL A 11 30.66 -15.78 -33.77
C VAL A 11 29.37 -14.99 -33.99
N LEU A 12 28.79 -15.07 -35.19
CA LEU A 12 27.51 -14.42 -35.49
C LEU A 12 26.39 -14.97 -34.59
N ALA A 13 26.28 -16.29 -34.45
CA ALA A 13 25.29 -16.93 -33.58
C ALA A 13 25.44 -16.51 -32.11
N MET A 14 26.67 -16.45 -31.58
CA MET A 14 26.93 -15.97 -30.23
C MET A 14 26.55 -14.50 -30.04
N SER A 15 26.83 -13.64 -31.02
CA SER A 15 26.49 -12.21 -30.93
C SER A 15 24.98 -11.99 -30.85
N VAL A 16 24.20 -12.78 -31.58
CA VAL A 16 22.72 -12.76 -31.54
C VAL A 16 22.20 -13.26 -30.19
N LEU A 17 22.74 -14.38 -29.69
CA LEU A 17 22.34 -14.95 -28.39
C LEU A 17 22.63 -13.99 -27.22
N MET A 18 23.75 -13.28 -27.27
CA MET A 18 24.13 -12.29 -26.25
C MET A 18 23.25 -11.02 -26.33
N ALA A 19 22.83 -10.61 -27.52
CA ALA A 19 21.90 -9.49 -27.69
C ALA A 19 20.50 -9.81 -27.13
N SER A 20 19.97 -11.02 -27.36
CA SER A 20 18.68 -11.44 -26.81
C SER A 20 18.72 -11.58 -25.29
N ALA A 21 19.82 -12.08 -24.72
CA ALA A 21 19.99 -12.20 -23.26
C ALA A 21 19.96 -10.82 -22.56
N ARG A 22 20.62 -9.80 -23.14
CA ARG A 22 20.56 -8.42 -22.62
C ARG A 22 19.16 -7.84 -22.72
N ALA A 23 18.47 -8.05 -23.84
CA ALA A 23 17.08 -7.58 -24.00
C ALA A 23 16.15 -8.22 -22.95
N GLN A 24 16.29 -9.53 -22.69
CA GLN A 24 15.53 -10.21 -21.64
C GLN A 24 15.87 -9.67 -20.24
N GLN A 25 17.13 -9.37 -19.96
CA GLN A 25 17.55 -8.81 -18.67
C GLN A 25 16.97 -7.40 -18.42
N HIS A 26 16.93 -6.54 -19.44
CA HIS A 26 16.31 -5.22 -19.32
C HIS A 26 14.80 -5.32 -19.05
N ILE A 27 14.09 -6.20 -19.75
CA ILE A 27 12.66 -6.43 -19.52
C ILE A 27 12.41 -6.94 -18.10
N ALA A 28 13.18 -7.91 -17.63
CA ALA A 28 13.07 -8.42 -16.27
C ALA A 28 13.29 -7.33 -15.21
N SER A 29 14.32 -6.49 -15.38
CA SER A 29 14.60 -5.38 -14.45
C SER A 29 13.50 -4.31 -14.44
N ALA A 30 12.90 -4.02 -15.61
CA ALA A 30 11.80 -3.07 -15.71
C ALA A 30 10.52 -3.59 -15.06
N VAL A 31 10.23 -4.89 -15.20
CA VAL A 31 9.10 -5.55 -14.52
C VAL A 31 9.29 -5.50 -13.00
N GLN A 32 10.48 -5.84 -12.50
CA GLN A 32 10.79 -5.78 -11.07
C GLN A 32 10.68 -4.36 -10.50
N ALA A 33 11.18 -3.35 -11.22
CA ALA A 33 11.04 -1.96 -10.81
C ALA A 33 9.56 -1.50 -10.76
N ALA A 34 8.75 -1.93 -11.75
CA ALA A 34 7.33 -1.62 -11.77
C ALA A 34 6.55 -2.32 -10.64
N GLU A 35 6.92 -3.56 -10.30
CA GLU A 35 6.35 -4.28 -9.15
C GLU A 35 6.71 -3.61 -7.82
N HIS A 36 7.97 -3.20 -7.65
CA HIS A 36 8.41 -2.48 -6.45
C HIS A 36 7.68 -1.15 -6.28
N ALA A 37 7.62 -0.34 -7.35
CA ALA A 37 6.91 0.94 -7.32
C ALA A 37 5.41 0.76 -7.02
N ARG A 38 4.79 -0.31 -7.53
CA ARG A 38 3.40 -0.65 -7.18
C ARG A 38 3.25 -1.02 -5.71
N ALA A 39 4.17 -1.82 -5.17
CA ALA A 39 4.16 -2.20 -3.76
C ALA A 39 4.31 -0.98 -2.85
N GLU A 40 5.23 -0.06 -3.18
CA GLU A 40 5.43 1.20 -2.47
C GLU A 40 4.16 2.07 -2.51
N MET A 41 3.56 2.27 -3.69
CA MET A 41 2.31 3.05 -3.80
C MET A 41 1.18 2.46 -2.95
N VAL A 42 1.04 1.12 -2.91
CA VAL A 42 0.02 0.46 -2.09
C VAL A 42 0.31 0.62 -0.60
N ALA A 43 1.58 0.54 -0.19
CA ALA A 43 1.99 0.77 1.20
C ALA A 43 1.72 2.22 1.64
N GLU A 44 2.04 3.20 0.80
CA GLU A 44 1.78 4.61 1.06
C GLU A 44 0.27 4.91 1.17
N ASP A 45 -0.54 4.39 0.26
CA ASP A 45 -2.00 4.58 0.30
C ASP A 45 -2.60 3.98 1.58
N ARG A 46 -2.12 2.80 2.00
CA ARG A 46 -2.51 2.21 3.27
C ARG A 46 -2.13 3.10 4.45
N GLN A 47 -0.89 3.61 4.49
CA GLN A 47 -0.43 4.50 5.56
C GLN A 47 -1.28 5.77 5.63
N LYS A 48 -1.58 6.40 4.49
CA LYS A 48 -2.44 7.59 4.42
C LYS A 48 -3.83 7.32 4.99
N LYS A 49 -4.45 6.20 4.61
CA LYS A 49 -5.77 5.80 5.13
C LYS A 49 -5.73 5.56 6.64
N MET A 50 -4.70 4.90 7.16
CA MET A 50 -4.53 4.67 8.60
C MET A 50 -4.41 5.97 9.39
N LEU A 51 -3.63 6.93 8.89
CA LEU A 51 -3.49 8.25 9.52
C LEU A 51 -4.82 9.00 9.51
N ALA A 52 -5.52 9.03 8.36
CA ALA A 52 -6.82 9.69 8.25
C ALA A 52 -7.86 9.10 9.20
N ASP A 53 -7.93 7.78 9.33
CA ASP A 53 -8.84 7.13 10.26
C ASP A 53 -8.49 7.43 11.73
N ALA A 54 -7.20 7.51 12.06
CA ALA A 54 -6.74 7.85 13.41
C ALA A 54 -7.09 9.31 13.77
N ASP A 55 -6.90 10.24 12.84
CA ASP A 55 -7.29 11.64 13.01
C ASP A 55 -8.81 11.77 13.21
N GLN A 56 -9.59 11.02 12.42
CA GLN A 56 -11.04 10.98 12.58
C GLN A 56 -11.44 10.40 13.94
N LEU A 57 -10.77 9.35 14.42
CA LEU A 57 -11.03 8.76 15.73
C LEU A 57 -10.78 9.76 16.87
N VAL A 58 -9.69 10.52 16.80
CA VAL A 58 -9.36 11.58 17.77
C VAL A 58 -10.44 12.67 17.76
N ALA A 59 -10.85 13.14 16.59
CA ALA A 59 -11.88 14.16 16.46
C ALA A 59 -13.22 13.69 17.04
N MET A 60 -13.64 12.46 16.72
CA MET A 60 -14.88 11.90 17.24
C MET A 60 -14.82 11.71 18.76
N ALA A 61 -13.68 11.27 19.31
CA ALA A 61 -13.50 11.15 20.75
C ALA A 61 -13.59 12.50 21.48
N GLN A 62 -13.03 13.56 20.90
CA GLN A 62 -13.15 14.93 21.43
C GLN A 62 -14.60 15.44 21.38
N GLN A 63 -15.32 15.15 20.30
CA GLN A 63 -16.74 15.48 20.19
C GLN A 63 -17.58 14.73 21.23
N LEU A 64 -17.34 13.42 21.40
CA LEU A 64 -18.02 12.61 22.40
C LEU A 64 -17.75 13.15 23.81
N LYS A 65 -16.49 13.47 24.12
CA LYS A 65 -16.13 14.08 25.40
C LYS A 65 -16.90 15.39 25.64
N SER A 66 -16.92 16.27 24.65
CA SER A 66 -17.63 17.55 24.75
C SER A 66 -19.13 17.36 24.96
N ALA A 67 -19.73 16.40 24.25
CA ALA A 67 -21.15 16.08 24.39
C ALA A 67 -21.47 15.49 25.78
N VAL A 68 -20.61 14.63 26.31
CA VAL A 68 -20.72 14.07 27.66
C VAL A 68 -20.55 15.16 28.73
N ASP A 69 -19.57 16.05 28.59
CA ASP A 69 -19.34 17.15 29.52
C ASP A 69 -20.52 18.14 29.56
N GLN A 70 -21.28 18.25 28.46
CA GLN A 70 -22.47 19.10 28.36
C GLN A 70 -23.76 18.43 28.85
N THR A 71 -23.79 17.10 28.97
CA THR A 71 -24.95 16.38 29.52
C THR A 71 -24.98 16.42 31.05
N LYS A 72 -26.17 16.54 31.65
CA LYS A 72 -26.35 16.41 33.10
C LYS A 72 -26.19 14.94 33.51
N LYS A 73 -25.81 14.70 34.77
CA LYS A 73 -25.41 13.40 35.33
C LYS A 73 -26.41 12.25 35.10
N ASP A 74 -27.68 12.58 34.89
CA ASP A 74 -28.78 11.61 34.76
C ASP A 74 -29.43 11.59 33.35
N GLU A 75 -28.89 12.34 32.38
CA GLU A 75 -29.40 12.40 31.01
C GLU A 75 -28.30 12.13 29.99
N LEU A 76 -28.02 10.84 29.74
CA LEU A 76 -27.23 10.43 28.58
C LEU A 76 -28.13 10.44 27.34
N SER A 77 -27.79 11.30 26.37
CA SER A 77 -28.58 11.40 25.15
C SER A 77 -28.34 10.18 24.24
N VAL A 78 -29.39 9.78 23.51
CA VAL A 78 -29.30 8.75 22.46
C VAL A 78 -28.21 9.11 21.42
N GLN A 79 -27.95 10.40 21.23
CA GLN A 79 -26.91 10.89 20.34
C GLN A 79 -25.50 10.56 20.83
N VAL A 80 -25.22 10.72 22.13
CA VAL A 80 -23.93 10.34 22.75
C VAL A 80 -23.70 8.84 22.62
N ILE A 81 -24.72 8.01 22.83
CA ILE A 81 -24.64 6.55 22.67
C ILE A 81 -24.30 6.18 21.21
N LYS A 82 -24.96 6.81 20.24
CA LYS A 82 -24.67 6.58 18.81
C LYS A 82 -23.25 7.00 18.43
N GLN A 83 -22.77 8.12 18.96
CA GLN A 83 -21.38 8.57 18.72
C GLN A 83 -20.37 7.58 19.29
N ALA A 84 -20.62 7.05 20.49
CA ALA A 84 -19.76 6.02 21.09
C ALA A 84 -19.69 4.74 20.24
N ASP A 85 -20.83 4.25 19.73
CA ASP A 85 -20.88 3.09 18.82
C ASP A 85 -20.11 3.33 17.50
N GLN A 86 -20.21 4.55 16.94
CA GLN A 86 -19.43 4.91 15.76
C GLN A 86 -17.92 4.94 16.04
N ILE A 87 -17.51 5.46 17.21
CA ILE A 87 -16.11 5.45 17.65
C ILE A 87 -15.60 4.02 17.82
N GLU A 88 -16.37 3.13 18.44
CA GLU A 88 -15.99 1.72 18.62
C GLU A 88 -15.77 1.03 17.26
N LYS A 89 -16.70 1.22 16.32
CA LYS A 89 -16.59 0.66 14.96
C LYS A 89 -15.36 1.17 14.23
N LEU A 90 -15.08 2.47 14.31
CA LEU A 90 -13.90 3.05 13.66
C LEU A 90 -12.61 2.56 14.33
N ALA A 91 -12.55 2.54 15.67
CA ALA A 91 -11.41 2.05 16.42
C ALA A 91 -11.08 0.59 16.07
N LYS A 92 -12.11 -0.25 15.93
CA LYS A 92 -11.95 -1.64 15.49
C LYS A 92 -11.42 -1.72 14.06
N SER A 93 -11.96 -0.93 13.15
CA SER A 93 -11.50 -0.88 11.76
C SER A 93 -10.04 -0.41 11.64
N VAL A 94 -9.63 0.61 12.41
CA VAL A 94 -8.24 1.09 12.49
C VAL A 94 -7.32 -0.02 12.99
N LYS A 95 -7.69 -0.68 14.10
CA LYS A 95 -6.91 -1.77 14.68
C LYS A 95 -6.73 -2.92 13.69
N ASP A 96 -7.77 -3.29 12.95
CA ASP A 96 -7.70 -4.36 11.97
C ASP A 96 -6.78 -3.96 10.80
N ARG A 97 -6.85 -2.70 10.32
CA ARG A 97 -5.94 -2.18 9.29
C ARG A 97 -4.47 -2.11 9.75
N MET A 98 -4.22 -1.82 11.03
CA MET A 98 -2.85 -1.83 11.60
C MET A 98 -2.22 -3.22 11.68
N ARG A 99 -3.02 -4.28 11.70
CA ARG A 99 -2.52 -5.68 11.79
C ARG A 99 -2.23 -6.30 10.44
N GLN A 100 -2.82 -5.74 9.38
CA GLN A 100 -2.61 -6.19 8.00
C GLN A 100 -1.32 -5.59 7.45
#